data_AF-A0A8T5MYE6-F1
#
_entry.id   AF-A0A8T5MYE6-F1
#
_cell.length_a   1.000
_cell.length_b   1.000
_cell.length_c   1.000
_cell.angle_alpha   90.00
_cell.angle_beta   90.00
_cell.angle_gamma   90.00
#
_symmetry.space_group_name_H-M   'P 1'
#
loop_
_entity.id
_entity.type
_entity.pdbx_description
1 polymer ?
#
loop_
_entity_poly.entity_id
_entity_poly.type
_entity_poly.pdbx_seq_one_letter_code
_entity_poly.pdbx_strand_id
1 'polypeptide(L)'
;MSIPAELIQKISSMDLRDLLTFLYTVKLSKETIEYIRKRIRELWNQSKYGFTPNAEEAAAIYKIGQKEAYKRLKHCIGSHWSLRLIRLGLYISDLNDEGQRKLIKKTKEDIYKKYGSKGIKITNMATTGAILDVIEYLSKLKIEDNLNRTDLTIKFDTEIIEKWDKITFFVKTEDSEKEISKKIVAMMNQRLLIFFVFAYGAASTKSMKIISKLNNNKTISNKNYCLSMTSRRDKAGKRLYTWVFELSKSL
;
A
#
# COMPACT_ATOMS: atom_id res chain seq x y z
N MET A 1 -29.63 -20.42 -29.56
CA MET A 1 -30.44 -21.36 -28.73
C MET A 1 -30.46 -20.83 -27.31
N SER A 2 -31.55 -21.02 -26.56
CA SER A 2 -31.61 -20.63 -25.14
C SER A 2 -30.69 -21.51 -24.29
N ILE A 3 -30.07 -20.92 -23.26
CA ILE A 3 -29.20 -21.65 -22.33
C ILE A 3 -30.08 -22.53 -21.42
N PRO A 4 -29.80 -23.84 -21.25
CA PRO A 4 -30.56 -24.71 -20.36
C PRO A 4 -30.60 -24.17 -18.92
N ALA A 5 -31.77 -24.24 -18.27
CA ALA A 5 -31.99 -23.69 -16.93
C ALA A 5 -31.06 -24.30 -15.86
N GLU A 6 -30.81 -25.61 -15.95
CA GLU A 6 -29.88 -26.32 -15.06
C GLU A 6 -28.45 -25.79 -15.17
N LEU A 7 -28.04 -25.44 -16.39
CA LEU A 7 -26.71 -24.89 -16.65
C LEU A 7 -26.59 -23.46 -16.10
N ILE A 8 -27.64 -22.65 -16.20
CA ILE A 8 -27.72 -21.32 -15.58
C ILE A 8 -27.55 -21.42 -14.07
N GLN A 9 -28.27 -22.34 -13.42
CA GLN A 9 -28.22 -22.53 -11.98
C GLN A 9 -26.81 -22.97 -11.53
N LYS A 10 -26.20 -23.90 -12.27
CA LYS A 10 -24.82 -24.35 -12.03
C LYS A 10 -23.80 -23.22 -12.18
N ILE A 11 -23.89 -22.42 -13.24
CA ILE A 11 -22.99 -21.27 -13.46
C ILE A 11 -23.17 -20.21 -12.36
N SER A 12 -24.39 -20.01 -11.88
CA SER A 12 -24.69 -18.99 -10.88
C SER A 12 -24.06 -19.28 -9.50
N SER A 13 -23.89 -20.56 -9.16
CA SER A 13 -23.34 -21.02 -7.88
C SER A 13 -21.81 -21.16 -7.87
N MET A 14 -21.16 -21.20 -9.04
CA MET A 14 -19.71 -21.32 -9.14
C MET A 14 -18.97 -20.06 -8.66
N ASP A 15 -17.80 -20.25 -8.06
CA ASP A 15 -16.88 -19.17 -7.77
C ASP A 15 -16.09 -18.75 -9.03
N LEU A 16 -15.26 -17.70 -8.92
CA LEU A 16 -14.52 -17.18 -10.07
C LEU A 16 -13.56 -18.23 -10.66
N ARG A 17 -12.91 -19.04 -9.82
CA ARG A 17 -11.95 -20.04 -10.25
C ARG A 17 -12.65 -21.16 -11.01
N ASP A 18 -13.77 -21.61 -10.49
CA ASP A 18 -14.58 -22.67 -11.09
C ASP A 18 -15.14 -22.22 -12.43
N LEU A 19 -15.63 -20.98 -12.54
CA LEU A 19 -16.11 -20.41 -13.80
C LEU A 19 -15.02 -20.29 -14.86
N LEU A 20 -13.81 -19.86 -14.48
CA LEU A 20 -12.67 -19.80 -15.39
C LEU A 20 -12.29 -21.21 -15.85
N THR A 21 -12.23 -22.17 -14.93
CA THR A 21 -11.92 -23.57 -15.26
C THR A 21 -12.99 -24.17 -16.19
N PHE A 22 -14.25 -23.87 -15.94
CA PHE A 22 -15.39 -24.34 -16.73
C PHE A 22 -15.35 -23.78 -18.17
N LEU A 23 -14.95 -22.52 -18.36
CA LEU A 23 -14.75 -21.92 -19.68
C LEU A 23 -13.65 -22.61 -20.50
N TYR A 24 -12.59 -23.10 -19.86
CA TYR A 24 -11.46 -23.73 -20.55
C TYR A 24 -11.65 -25.22 -20.81
N THR A 25 -12.45 -25.91 -19.98
CA THR A 25 -12.57 -27.37 -20.01
C THR A 25 -13.76 -27.89 -20.83
N VAL A 26 -14.79 -27.06 -21.06
CA VAL A 26 -16.02 -27.49 -21.72
C VAL A 26 -16.21 -26.76 -23.05
N LYS A 27 -16.60 -27.47 -24.11
CA LYS A 27 -17.09 -26.84 -25.34
C LYS A 27 -18.47 -26.23 -25.09
N LEU A 28 -18.55 -24.91 -25.16
CA LEU A 28 -19.75 -24.14 -24.83
C LEU A 28 -20.25 -23.37 -26.06
N SER A 29 -21.57 -23.11 -26.11
CA SER A 29 -22.14 -22.23 -27.12
C SER A 29 -21.71 -20.78 -26.90
N LYS A 30 -21.84 -19.94 -27.94
CA LYS A 30 -21.52 -18.50 -27.83
C LYS A 30 -22.38 -17.83 -26.75
N GLU A 31 -23.66 -18.16 -26.66
CA GLU A 31 -24.56 -17.58 -25.65
C GLU A 31 -24.15 -17.98 -24.23
N THR A 32 -23.77 -19.24 -24.01
CA THR A 32 -23.28 -19.69 -22.70
C THR A 32 -21.97 -19.01 -22.30
N ILE A 33 -21.05 -18.81 -23.25
CA ILE A 33 -19.80 -18.09 -23.02
C ILE A 33 -20.08 -16.64 -22.60
N GLU A 34 -21.01 -15.96 -23.27
CA GLU A 34 -21.40 -14.60 -22.90
C GLU A 34 -22.04 -14.52 -21.50
N TYR A 35 -22.90 -15.48 -21.16
CA TYR A 35 -23.49 -15.57 -19.83
C TYR A 35 -22.43 -15.76 -18.73
N ILE A 36 -21.48 -16.68 -18.94
CA ILE A 36 -20.37 -16.89 -18.00
C ILE A 36 -19.48 -15.64 -17.92
N ARG A 37 -19.17 -14.98 -19.04
CA ARG A 37 -18.40 -13.72 -19.04
C ARG A 37 -19.12 -12.63 -18.24
N LYS A 38 -20.44 -12.52 -18.34
CA LYS A 38 -21.24 -11.59 -17.54
C LYS A 38 -21.15 -11.94 -16.06
N ARG A 39 -21.32 -13.22 -15.69
CA ARG A 39 -21.19 -13.68 -14.29
C ARG A 39 -19.79 -13.46 -13.72
N ILE A 40 -18.76 -13.72 -14.52
CA ILE A 40 -17.36 -13.42 -14.16
C ILE A 40 -17.19 -11.93 -13.90
N ARG A 41 -17.71 -11.04 -14.76
CA ARG A 41 -17.68 -9.59 -14.52
C ARG A 41 -18.40 -9.21 -13.24
N GLU A 42 -19.57 -9.79 -12.96
CA GLU A 42 -20.31 -9.56 -11.72
C GLU A 42 -19.48 -9.97 -10.49
N LEU A 43 -18.93 -11.19 -10.47
CA LEU A 43 -18.08 -11.67 -9.38
C LEU A 43 -16.80 -10.83 -9.25
N TRP A 44 -16.18 -10.44 -10.37
CA TRP A 44 -15.01 -9.57 -10.40
C TRP A 44 -15.27 -8.18 -9.83
N ASN A 45 -16.48 -7.65 -10.09
CA ASN A 45 -16.95 -6.38 -9.54
C ASN A 45 -17.25 -6.47 -8.03
N GLN A 46 -17.51 -7.67 -7.49
CA GLN A 46 -17.55 -7.86 -6.04
C GLN A 46 -16.15 -7.58 -5.45
N SER A 47 -16.10 -7.00 -4.24
CA SER A 47 -14.87 -6.60 -3.55
C SER A 47 -13.91 -7.75 -3.20
N LYS A 48 -14.24 -8.98 -3.63
CA LYS A 48 -13.53 -10.23 -3.37
C LYS A 48 -12.42 -10.58 -4.36
N TYR A 49 -12.27 -9.89 -5.50
CA TYR A 49 -11.19 -10.17 -6.49
C TYR A 49 -10.41 -8.90 -6.91
N GLY A 50 -9.11 -9.07 -7.21
CA GLY A 50 -8.21 -7.99 -7.63
C GLY A 50 -8.50 -7.51 -9.04
N PHE A 51 -8.08 -6.28 -9.37
CA PHE A 51 -8.29 -5.67 -10.68
C PHE A 51 -7.08 -5.88 -11.60
N THR A 52 -7.30 -6.44 -12.79
CA THR A 52 -6.30 -6.49 -13.88
C THR A 52 -6.99 -6.58 -15.24
N PRO A 53 -6.80 -5.60 -16.14
CA PRO A 53 -7.47 -5.53 -17.43
C PRO A 53 -6.89 -6.46 -18.51
N ASN A 54 -5.65 -6.94 -18.38
CA ASN A 54 -5.07 -7.92 -19.32
C ASN A 54 -4.09 -8.90 -18.64
N ALA A 55 -3.69 -9.93 -19.38
CA ALA A 55 -2.86 -11.04 -18.87
C ALA A 55 -1.42 -10.62 -18.53
N GLU A 56 -0.84 -9.67 -19.28
CA GLU A 56 0.50 -9.16 -19.02
C GLU A 56 0.55 -8.39 -17.70
N GLU A 57 -0.43 -7.52 -17.46
CA GLU A 57 -0.58 -6.79 -16.20
C GLU A 57 -0.80 -7.76 -15.02
N ALA A 58 -1.59 -8.81 -15.23
CA ALA A 58 -1.78 -9.87 -14.25
C ALA A 58 -0.48 -10.60 -13.90
N ALA A 59 0.35 -10.92 -14.90
CA ALA A 59 1.65 -11.53 -14.68
C ALA A 59 2.62 -10.58 -13.95
N ALA A 60 2.63 -9.29 -14.31
CA ALA A 60 3.45 -8.28 -13.64
C ALA A 60 3.06 -8.11 -12.16
N ILE A 61 1.76 -7.99 -11.88
CA ILE A 61 1.24 -7.89 -10.51
C ILE A 61 1.52 -9.18 -9.73
N TYR A 62 1.42 -10.35 -10.37
CA TYR A 62 1.77 -11.62 -9.73
C TYR A 62 3.24 -11.65 -9.29
N LYS A 63 4.18 -11.19 -10.15
CA LYS A 63 5.62 -11.10 -9.82
C LYS A 63 5.89 -10.21 -8.60
N ILE A 64 5.15 -9.12 -8.42
CA ILE A 64 5.26 -8.28 -7.22
C ILE A 64 4.91 -9.06 -5.94
N GLY A 65 3.91 -9.94 -6.03
CA GLY A 65 3.54 -10.82 -4.92
C GLY A 65 4.67 -11.78 -4.47
N GLN A 66 5.68 -11.97 -5.31
CA GLN A 66 6.85 -12.80 -5.01
C GLN A 66 8.03 -12.01 -4.39
N LYS A 67 7.98 -10.67 -4.42
CA LYS A 67 9.03 -9.82 -3.83
C LYS A 67 9.06 -10.00 -2.30
N GLU A 68 10.26 -10.01 -1.73
CA GLU A 68 10.47 -10.32 -0.31
C GLU A 68 9.74 -9.36 0.64
N ALA A 69 9.78 -8.06 0.35
CA ALA A 69 9.05 -7.06 1.14
C ALA A 69 7.54 -7.37 1.21
N TYR A 70 6.95 -7.83 0.10
CA TYR A 70 5.53 -8.20 0.06
C TYR A 70 5.24 -9.47 0.88
N LYS A 71 6.12 -10.47 0.79
CA LYS A 71 6.03 -11.70 1.58
C LYS A 71 6.13 -11.40 3.07
N ARG A 72 7.06 -10.54 3.48
CA ARG A 72 7.20 -10.06 4.87
C ARG A 72 5.94 -9.37 5.36
N LEU A 73 5.34 -8.49 4.56
CA LEU A 73 4.07 -7.86 4.93
C LEU A 73 2.97 -8.89 5.17
N LYS A 74 2.78 -9.81 4.21
CA LYS A 74 1.80 -10.89 4.32
C LYS A 74 2.06 -11.78 5.54
N HIS A 75 3.32 -12.01 5.90
CA HIS A 75 3.67 -12.76 7.11
C HIS A 75 3.32 -12.00 8.40
N CYS A 76 3.38 -10.67 8.40
CA CYS A 76 2.99 -9.83 9.53
C CYS A 76 1.47 -9.76 9.71
N ILE A 77 0.71 -9.47 8.66
CA ILE A 77 -0.74 -9.17 8.74
C ILE A 77 -1.66 -10.26 8.18
N GLY A 78 -1.10 -11.39 7.72
CA GLY A 78 -1.88 -12.51 7.18
C GLY A 78 -2.67 -12.17 5.91
N SER A 79 -3.85 -12.77 5.78
CA SER A 79 -4.77 -12.52 4.66
C SER A 79 -5.53 -11.22 4.90
N HIS A 80 -4.91 -10.08 4.56
CA HIS A 80 -5.49 -8.77 4.76
C HIS A 80 -6.04 -8.16 3.45
N TRP A 81 -7.16 -7.44 3.52
CA TRP A 81 -7.85 -6.89 2.35
C TRP A 81 -6.99 -5.89 1.57
N SER A 82 -6.16 -5.11 2.27
CA SER A 82 -5.31 -4.07 1.67
C SER A 82 -4.12 -4.63 0.88
N LEU A 83 -3.78 -5.92 1.06
CA LEU A 83 -2.63 -6.54 0.40
C LEU A 83 -2.70 -6.47 -1.11
N ARG A 84 -3.90 -6.49 -1.69
CA ARG A 84 -4.08 -6.38 -3.14
C ARG A 84 -3.87 -4.95 -3.61
N LEU A 85 -4.32 -3.97 -2.83
CA LEU A 85 -4.11 -2.55 -3.12
C LEU A 85 -2.63 -2.17 -3.01
N ILE A 86 -1.93 -2.71 -2.02
CA ILE A 86 -0.47 -2.53 -1.90
C ILE A 86 0.25 -3.13 -3.11
N ARG A 87 -0.13 -4.33 -3.52
CA ARG A 87 0.44 -4.98 -4.72
C ARG A 87 0.20 -4.14 -5.98
N LEU A 88 -1.02 -3.60 -6.13
CA LEU A 88 -1.36 -2.68 -7.22
C LEU A 88 -0.60 -1.36 -7.12
N GLY A 89 -0.39 -0.81 -5.93
CA GLY A 89 0.36 0.44 -5.75
C GLY A 89 1.84 0.29 -6.09
N LEU A 90 2.44 -0.86 -5.77
CA LEU A 90 3.80 -1.21 -6.22
C LEU A 90 3.86 -1.37 -7.74
N TYR A 91 2.82 -1.96 -8.36
CA TYR A 91 2.73 -2.05 -9.81
C TYR A 91 2.60 -0.69 -10.48
N ILE A 92 1.77 0.21 -9.92
CA ILE A 92 1.65 1.59 -10.37
C ILE A 92 2.98 2.34 -10.24
N SER A 93 3.79 2.03 -9.22
CA SER A 93 5.14 2.58 -9.07
C SER A 93 6.01 2.19 -10.28
N ASP A 94 6.01 0.89 -10.64
CA ASP A 94 6.72 0.38 -11.82
C ASP A 94 6.24 1.06 -13.12
N LEU A 95 4.91 1.22 -13.31
CA LEU A 95 4.33 1.93 -14.46
C LEU A 95 4.68 3.42 -14.51
N ASN A 96 4.84 4.07 -13.35
CA ASN A 96 5.18 5.49 -13.28
C ASN A 96 6.59 5.74 -13.82
N ASP A 97 7.50 4.79 -13.58
CA ASP A 97 8.85 4.81 -14.14
C ASP A 97 8.83 4.62 -15.67
N GLU A 98 7.89 3.83 -16.19
CA GLU A 98 7.67 3.59 -17.62
C GLU A 98 6.91 4.73 -18.33
N GLY A 99 6.46 5.76 -17.60
CA GLY A 99 5.73 6.90 -18.17
C GLY A 99 4.29 6.59 -18.58
N GLN A 100 3.70 5.47 -18.12
CA GLN A 100 2.38 4.96 -18.52
C GLN A 100 1.21 5.73 -17.87
N ARG A 101 1.18 7.06 -18.01
CA ARG A 101 0.26 7.96 -17.29
C ARG A 101 -1.23 7.65 -17.50
N LYS A 102 -1.63 7.27 -18.72
CA LYS A 102 -3.03 6.93 -19.03
C LYS A 102 -3.50 5.68 -18.26
N LEU A 103 -2.67 4.64 -18.24
CA LEU A 103 -2.96 3.40 -17.53
C LEU A 103 -3.04 3.66 -16.03
N ILE A 104 -2.08 4.40 -15.46
CA ILE A 104 -2.08 4.78 -14.04
C ILE A 104 -3.36 5.52 -13.66
N LYS A 105 -3.80 6.49 -14.47
CA LYS A 105 -5.04 7.24 -14.23
C LYS A 105 -6.25 6.30 -14.20
N LYS A 106 -6.38 5.43 -15.21
CA LYS A 106 -7.47 4.43 -15.29
C LYS A 106 -7.47 3.50 -14.07
N THR A 107 -6.33 2.93 -13.70
CA THR A 107 -6.22 2.04 -12.54
C THR A 107 -6.61 2.75 -11.25
N LYS A 108 -6.19 4.01 -11.06
CA LYS A 108 -6.60 4.81 -9.89
C LYS A 108 -8.10 5.08 -9.88
N GLU A 109 -8.71 5.44 -11.01
CA GLU A 109 -10.17 5.61 -11.11
C GLU A 109 -10.92 4.33 -10.73
N ASP A 110 -10.47 3.17 -11.19
CA ASP A 110 -11.10 1.89 -10.87
C ASP A 110 -10.93 1.51 -9.39
N ILE A 111 -9.77 1.80 -8.80
CA ILE A 111 -9.55 1.65 -7.35
C ILE A 111 -10.49 2.57 -6.56
N TYR A 112 -10.63 3.84 -6.97
CA TYR A 112 -11.50 4.79 -6.29
C TYR A 112 -12.97 4.35 -6.36
N LYS A 113 -13.45 3.93 -7.54
CA LYS A 113 -14.82 3.41 -7.71
C LYS A 113 -15.10 2.21 -6.79
N LYS A 114 -14.11 1.33 -6.57
CA LYS A 114 -14.28 0.08 -5.81
C LYS A 114 -14.03 0.21 -4.31
N TYR A 115 -13.06 1.04 -3.91
CA TYR A 115 -12.55 1.10 -2.53
C TYR A 115 -12.54 2.52 -1.94
N GLY A 116 -13.02 3.51 -2.70
CA GLY A 116 -13.08 4.92 -2.29
C GLY A 116 -11.71 5.54 -2.00
N SER A 117 -11.74 6.59 -1.19
CA SER A 117 -10.54 7.32 -0.75
C SER A 117 -9.57 6.43 0.05
N LYS A 118 -10.08 5.49 0.85
CA LYS A 118 -9.26 4.54 1.63
C LYS A 118 -8.41 3.66 0.71
N GLY A 119 -8.99 3.20 -0.41
CA GLY A 119 -8.26 2.42 -1.40
C GLY A 119 -7.14 3.20 -2.08
N ILE A 120 -7.43 4.44 -2.49
CA ILE A 120 -6.44 5.35 -3.08
C ILE A 120 -5.30 5.63 -2.12
N LYS A 121 -5.62 5.90 -0.85
CA LYS A 121 -4.64 6.14 0.21
C LYS A 121 -3.65 4.99 0.32
N ILE A 122 -4.13 3.76 0.50
CA ILE A 122 -3.28 2.55 0.60
C ILE A 122 -2.43 2.36 -0.65
N THR A 123 -3.04 2.53 -1.83
CA THR A 123 -2.34 2.41 -3.10
C THR A 123 -1.20 3.43 -3.19
N ASN A 124 -1.44 4.68 -2.80
CA ASN A 124 -0.43 5.73 -2.80
C ASN A 124 0.71 5.47 -1.79
N MET A 125 0.43 4.85 -0.62
CA MET A 125 1.50 4.43 0.31
C MET A 125 2.50 3.51 -0.38
N ALA A 126 1.99 2.58 -1.19
CA ALA A 126 2.83 1.66 -1.95
C ALA A 126 3.50 2.33 -3.15
N THR A 127 2.80 3.19 -3.89
CA THR A 127 3.36 3.89 -5.06
C THR A 127 4.51 4.83 -4.70
N THR A 128 4.43 5.49 -3.54
CA THR A 128 5.50 6.35 -2.99
C THR A 128 6.64 5.56 -2.33
N GLY A 129 6.51 4.24 -2.24
CA GLY A 129 7.44 3.34 -1.55
C GLY A 129 7.35 3.40 -0.02
N ALA A 130 6.56 4.31 0.56
CA ALA A 130 6.43 4.47 2.01
C ALA A 130 5.97 3.19 2.72
N ILE A 131 5.31 2.29 1.98
CA ILE A 131 4.94 0.96 2.48
C ILE A 131 6.15 0.13 2.95
N LEU A 132 7.35 0.33 2.40
CA LEU A 132 8.54 -0.41 2.80
C LEU A 132 8.93 -0.10 4.24
N ASP A 133 8.86 1.18 4.62
CA ASP A 133 9.16 1.64 5.98
C ASP A 133 8.10 1.12 6.97
N VAL A 134 6.84 1.04 6.53
CA VAL A 134 5.76 0.39 7.31
C VAL A 134 6.01 -1.10 7.50
N ILE A 135 6.50 -1.82 6.48
CA ILE A 135 6.82 -3.24 6.56
C ILE A 135 7.94 -3.49 7.57
N GLU A 136 8.97 -2.64 7.54
CA GLU A 136 10.07 -2.70 8.48
C GLU A 136 9.59 -2.50 9.91
N TYR A 137 8.77 -1.46 10.15
CA TYR A 137 8.14 -1.22 11.44
C TYR A 137 7.32 -2.42 11.95
N LEU A 138 6.41 -2.96 11.13
CA LEU A 138 5.61 -4.13 11.52
C LEU A 138 6.47 -5.38 11.76
N SER A 139 7.56 -5.54 11.02
CA SER A 139 8.50 -6.65 11.23
C SER A 139 9.23 -6.51 12.56
N LYS A 140 9.64 -5.29 12.92
CA LYS A 140 10.27 -4.97 14.20
C LYS A 140 9.33 -5.31 15.35
N LEU A 141 8.08 -4.84 15.30
CA LEU A 141 7.06 -5.18 16.31
C LEU A 141 6.81 -6.70 16.42
N LYS A 142 6.91 -7.43 15.31
CA LYS A 142 6.76 -8.88 15.33
C LYS A 142 7.94 -9.58 16.00
N ILE A 143 9.17 -9.14 15.73
CA ILE A 143 10.40 -9.81 16.17
C ILE A 143 10.80 -9.37 17.58
N GLU A 144 10.81 -8.07 17.84
CA GLU A 144 11.30 -7.48 19.09
C GLU A 144 10.22 -7.46 20.19
N ASP A 145 8.99 -7.07 19.83
CA ASP A 145 7.87 -6.99 20.77
C ASP A 145 7.05 -8.30 20.84
N ASN A 146 7.41 -9.31 20.04
CA ASN A 146 6.71 -10.59 19.92
C ASN A 146 5.18 -10.45 19.68
N LEU A 147 4.76 -9.41 18.94
CA LEU A 147 3.34 -9.20 18.67
C LEU A 147 2.80 -10.30 17.76
N ASN A 148 1.63 -10.82 18.13
CA ASN A 148 0.93 -11.79 17.30
C ASN A 148 0.34 -11.12 16.05
N ARG A 149 -0.06 -11.94 15.08
CA ARG A 149 -0.62 -11.47 13.80
C ARG A 149 -1.87 -10.61 13.97
N THR A 150 -2.74 -10.94 14.91
CA THR A 150 -4.00 -10.22 15.15
C THR A 150 -3.70 -8.79 15.61
N ASP A 151 -2.79 -8.64 16.57
CA ASP A 151 -2.40 -7.32 17.09
C ASP A 151 -1.70 -6.48 16.03
N LEU A 152 -0.82 -7.08 15.23
CA LEU A 152 -0.18 -6.40 14.10
C LEU A 152 -1.20 -5.94 13.05
N THR A 153 -2.24 -6.73 12.82
CA THR A 153 -3.31 -6.37 11.87
C THR A 153 -4.12 -5.18 12.40
N ILE A 154 -4.51 -5.22 13.68
CA ILE A 154 -5.23 -4.11 14.33
C ILE A 154 -4.39 -2.83 14.32
N LYS A 155 -3.10 -2.92 14.65
CA LYS A 155 -2.17 -1.79 14.58
C LYS A 155 -2.05 -1.24 13.17
N PHE A 156 -1.91 -2.12 12.17
CA PHE A 156 -1.82 -1.70 10.78
C PHE A 156 -3.08 -0.98 10.30
N ASP A 157 -4.28 -1.44 10.67
CA ASP A 157 -5.52 -0.76 10.31
C ASP A 157 -5.70 0.58 11.06
N THR A 158 -5.61 0.56 12.39
CA THR A 158 -6.02 1.68 13.26
C THR A 158 -4.92 2.72 13.46
N GLU A 159 -3.64 2.30 13.50
CA GLU A 159 -2.52 3.20 13.76
C GLU A 159 -1.86 3.67 12.47
N ILE A 160 -1.89 2.86 11.40
CA ILE A 160 -1.25 3.22 10.12
C ILE A 160 -2.28 3.66 9.07
N ILE A 161 -3.22 2.80 8.67
CA ILE A 161 -4.13 3.10 7.55
C ILE A 161 -5.06 4.27 7.87
N GLU A 162 -5.72 4.24 9.02
CA GLU A 162 -6.69 5.27 9.40
C GLU A 162 -6.01 6.61 9.67
N LYS A 163 -4.84 6.59 10.31
CA LYS A 163 -4.11 7.80 10.72
C LYS A 163 -3.07 8.27 9.69
N TRP A 164 -2.97 7.62 8.52
CA TRP A 164 -1.92 7.90 7.52
C TRP A 164 -1.65 9.40 7.28
N ASP A 165 -2.70 10.19 7.04
CA ASP A 165 -2.55 11.62 6.72
C ASP A 165 -2.09 12.45 7.93
N LYS A 166 -2.32 11.94 9.15
CA LYS A 166 -1.87 12.55 10.42
C LYS A 166 -0.45 12.14 10.79
N ILE A 167 -0.05 10.92 10.46
CA ILE A 167 1.25 10.35 10.81
C ILE A 167 2.29 10.51 9.71
N THR A 168 1.98 11.19 8.60
CA THR A 168 2.95 11.40 7.52
C THR A 168 3.18 12.87 7.24
N PHE A 169 4.42 13.22 6.93
CA PHE A 169 4.81 14.54 6.47
C PHE A 169 5.73 14.40 5.26
N PHE A 170 5.25 14.83 4.10
CA PHE A 170 6.02 14.89 2.86
C PHE A 170 6.62 16.29 2.73
N VAL A 171 7.92 16.40 2.94
CA VAL A 171 8.65 17.67 2.85
C VAL A 171 8.79 18.06 1.39
N LYS A 172 8.38 19.29 1.08
CA LYS A 172 8.52 19.88 -0.25
C LYS A 172 9.76 20.76 -0.34
N THR A 173 10.16 21.10 -1.56
CA THR A 173 11.39 21.89 -1.78
C THR A 173 11.22 23.32 -1.28
N GLU A 174 10.02 23.85 -1.46
CA GLU A 174 9.57 25.18 -1.06
C GLU A 174 9.38 25.35 0.45
N ASP A 175 9.22 24.26 1.21
CA ASP A 175 9.05 24.34 2.66
C ASP A 175 10.28 24.99 3.32
N SER A 176 10.04 26.01 4.14
CA SER A 176 11.08 26.70 4.91
C SER A 176 11.59 25.83 6.06
N GLU A 177 12.80 26.11 6.57
CA GLU A 177 13.33 25.35 7.72
C GLU A 177 12.41 25.45 8.95
N LYS A 178 11.80 26.62 9.15
CA LYS A 178 10.88 26.89 10.26
C LYS A 178 9.59 26.08 10.14
N GLU A 179 9.03 25.95 8.95
CA GLU A 179 7.81 25.16 8.70
C GLU A 179 8.06 23.67 8.95
N ILE A 180 9.16 23.12 8.42
CA ILE A 180 9.53 21.72 8.61
C ILE A 180 9.71 21.42 10.11
N SER A 181 10.51 22.23 10.79
CA SER A 181 10.76 22.07 12.23
C SER A 181 9.47 22.16 13.05
N LYS A 182 8.65 23.18 12.80
CA LYS A 182 7.36 23.38 13.48
C LYS A 182 6.42 22.20 13.25
N LYS A 183 6.37 21.64 12.04
CA LYS A 183 5.51 20.49 11.73
C LYS A 183 5.96 19.23 12.45
N ILE A 184 7.25 18.92 12.44
CA ILE A 184 7.81 17.75 13.16
C ILE A 184 7.57 17.87 14.67
N VAL A 185 7.83 19.06 15.25
CA VAL A 185 7.56 19.31 16.67
C VAL A 185 6.06 19.21 16.99
N ALA A 186 5.19 19.69 16.11
CA ALA A 186 3.75 19.56 16.28
C ALA A 186 3.30 18.09 16.28
N MET A 187 3.85 17.24 15.40
CA MET A 187 3.59 15.79 15.38
C MET A 187 4.05 15.11 16.68
N MET A 188 5.23 15.49 17.21
CA MET A 188 5.70 15.01 18.51
C MET A 188 4.78 15.46 19.65
N ASN A 189 4.33 16.72 19.64
CA ASN A 189 3.42 17.28 20.65
C ASN A 189 2.04 16.61 20.66
N GLN A 190 1.59 16.12 19.50
CA GLN A 190 0.36 15.32 19.40
C GLN A 190 0.50 13.90 19.98
N ARG A 191 1.70 13.52 20.46
CA ARG A 191 1.98 12.20 21.05
C ARG A 191 1.58 11.05 20.11
N LEU A 192 1.84 11.21 18.80
CA LEU A 192 1.62 10.14 17.83
C LEU A 192 2.54 8.96 18.14
N LEU A 193 1.99 7.75 18.25
CA LEU A 193 2.79 6.55 18.54
C LEU A 193 3.91 6.34 17.51
N ILE A 194 3.61 6.63 16.26
CA ILE A 194 4.56 6.61 15.15
C ILE A 194 4.21 7.73 14.19
N PHE A 195 5.23 8.36 13.60
CA PHE A 195 5.06 9.18 12.42
C PHE A 195 6.30 9.17 11.51
N PHE A 196 6.07 9.52 10.24
CA PHE A 196 7.03 9.42 9.16
C PHE A 196 7.26 10.79 8.53
N VAL A 197 8.52 11.13 8.29
CA VAL A 197 8.92 12.30 7.52
C VAL A 197 9.61 11.82 6.25
N PHE A 198 9.06 12.17 5.09
CA PHE A 198 9.58 11.80 3.78
C PHE A 198 10.15 13.02 3.08
N ALA A 199 11.36 12.91 2.53
CA ALA A 199 11.94 13.98 1.73
C ALA A 199 12.68 13.44 0.50
N TYR A 200 12.45 14.09 -0.64
CA TYR A 200 12.98 13.70 -1.95
C TYR A 200 13.93 14.77 -2.50
N GLY A 201 15.03 14.34 -3.11
CA GLY A 201 15.92 15.24 -3.86
C GLY A 201 16.44 16.43 -3.03
N ALA A 202 16.20 17.65 -3.50
CA ALA A 202 16.68 18.87 -2.83
C ALA A 202 16.08 19.08 -1.42
N ALA A 203 14.86 18.61 -1.19
CA ALA A 203 14.22 18.67 0.13
C ALA A 203 14.99 17.81 1.15
N SER A 204 15.62 16.71 0.73
CA SER A 204 16.29 15.76 1.63
C SER A 204 17.43 16.39 2.42
N THR A 205 18.28 17.19 1.79
CA THR A 205 19.41 17.86 2.46
C THR A 205 18.92 18.84 3.51
N LYS A 206 17.86 19.59 3.20
CA LYS A 206 17.23 20.53 4.12
C LYS A 206 16.60 19.79 5.32
N SER A 207 15.82 18.75 5.07
CA SER A 207 15.21 17.92 6.12
C SER A 207 16.26 17.27 7.03
N MET A 208 17.33 16.73 6.45
CA MET A 208 18.40 16.10 7.22
C MET A 208 19.04 17.09 8.19
N LYS A 209 19.40 18.30 7.74
CA LYS A 209 19.96 19.34 8.62
C LYS A 209 19.02 19.69 9.77
N ILE A 210 17.72 19.83 9.50
CA ILE A 210 16.72 20.21 10.51
C ILE A 210 16.53 19.09 11.53
N ILE A 211 16.39 17.85 11.07
CA ILE A 211 16.21 16.69 11.94
C ILE A 211 17.46 16.47 12.79
N SER A 212 18.66 16.63 12.22
CA SER A 212 19.91 16.61 12.98
C SER A 212 19.97 17.73 14.03
N LYS A 213 19.54 18.96 13.72
CA LYS A 213 19.44 20.04 14.71
C LYS A 213 18.48 19.68 15.85
N LEU A 214 17.30 19.12 15.54
CA LEU A 214 16.32 18.68 16.54
C LEU A 214 16.87 17.55 17.43
N ASN A 215 17.64 16.62 16.85
CA ASN A 215 18.28 15.53 17.57
C ASN A 215 19.39 16.06 18.50
N ASN A 216 20.29 16.90 17.98
CA ASN A 216 21.42 17.45 18.73
C ASN A 216 20.96 18.34 19.90
N ASN A 217 19.86 19.09 19.71
CA ASN A 217 19.25 19.90 20.76
C ASN A 217 18.35 19.07 21.70
N LYS A 218 18.43 17.74 21.66
CA LYS A 218 17.65 16.79 22.47
C LYS A 218 16.13 16.98 22.36
N THR A 219 15.63 17.67 21.34
CA THR A 219 14.18 17.94 21.21
C THR A 219 13.40 16.64 21.01
N ILE A 220 13.96 15.70 20.24
CA ILE A 220 13.36 14.40 19.95
C ILE A 220 13.31 13.54 21.23
N SER A 221 14.46 13.38 21.90
CA SER A 221 14.55 12.59 23.15
C SER A 221 13.75 13.21 24.29
N ASN A 222 13.73 14.54 24.44
CA ASN A 222 12.91 15.23 25.45
C ASN A 222 11.40 15.06 25.23
N LYS A 223 10.99 14.65 24.02
CA LYS A 223 9.61 14.30 23.68
C LYS A 223 9.36 12.78 23.74
N ASN A 224 10.34 12.01 24.21
CA ASN A 224 10.32 10.54 24.31
C ASN A 224 10.15 9.85 22.94
N TYR A 225 10.80 10.36 21.89
CA TYR A 225 10.83 9.68 20.60
C TYR A 225 12.20 9.07 20.32
N CYS A 226 12.19 7.90 19.70
CA CYS A 226 13.32 7.31 19.00
C CYS A 226 13.26 7.72 17.52
N LEU A 227 14.41 8.01 16.94
CA LEU A 227 14.57 8.36 15.53
C LEU A 227 15.31 7.24 14.80
N SER A 228 14.74 6.74 13.72
CA SER A 228 15.46 5.92 12.73
C SER A 228 15.38 6.57 11.36
N MET A 229 16.37 6.29 10.52
CA MET A 229 16.45 6.83 9.17
C MET A 229 16.76 5.71 8.19
N THR A 230 15.97 5.65 7.13
CA THR A 230 16.24 4.82 5.95
C THR A 230 16.51 5.74 4.77
N SER A 231 17.40 5.30 3.89
CA SER A 231 17.64 5.99 2.62
C SER A 231 17.56 4.98 1.49
N ARG A 232 16.86 5.36 0.43
CA ARG A 232 16.74 4.55 -0.78
C ARG A 232 16.91 5.42 -2.01
N ARG A 233 17.33 4.81 -3.11
CA ARG A 233 17.29 5.45 -4.43
C ARG A 233 16.04 4.98 -5.15
N ASP A 234 15.32 5.90 -5.77
CA ASP A 234 14.33 5.52 -6.78
C ASP A 234 15.04 5.01 -8.04
N LYS A 235 14.27 4.48 -9.01
CA LYS A 235 14.85 3.98 -10.27
C LYS A 235 15.49 5.10 -11.11
N ALA A 236 15.08 6.35 -10.90
CA ALA A 236 15.69 7.53 -11.51
C ALA A 236 16.97 8.00 -10.79
N GLY A 237 17.44 7.25 -9.79
CA GLY A 237 18.66 7.53 -9.04
C GLY A 237 18.53 8.63 -7.99
N LYS A 238 17.33 9.22 -7.82
CA LYS A 238 17.07 10.24 -6.79
C LYS A 238 17.01 9.60 -5.43
N ARG A 239 17.65 10.25 -4.45
CA ARG A 239 17.61 9.81 -3.06
C ARG A 239 16.28 10.21 -2.42
N LEU A 240 15.67 9.24 -1.78
CA LEU A 240 14.57 9.39 -0.86
C LEU A 240 15.08 9.05 0.54
N TYR A 241 14.82 9.96 1.47
CA TYR A 241 15.07 9.74 2.88
C TYR A 241 13.73 9.64 3.60
N THR A 242 13.61 8.60 4.42
CA THR A 242 12.51 8.46 5.37
C THR A 242 13.09 8.54 6.77
N TRP A 243 12.51 9.38 7.61
CA TRP A 243 12.74 9.37 9.05
C TRP A 243 11.50 8.83 9.74
N VAL A 244 11.69 7.83 10.59
CA VAL A 244 10.62 7.24 11.40
C VAL A 244 10.83 7.65 12.83
N PHE A 245 9.81 8.27 13.40
CA PHE A 245 9.76 8.70 14.79
C PHE A 245 8.81 7.76 15.53
N GLU A 246 9.32 7.04 16.52
CA GLU A 246 8.56 6.09 17.33
C GLU A 246 8.56 6.58 18.78
N LEU A 247 7.37 6.70 19.38
CA LEU A 247 7.24 7.09 20.78
C LEU A 247 7.79 5.94 21.64
N SER A 248 8.85 6.22 22.40
CA SER A 248 9.45 5.26 23.33
C SER A 248 8.40 4.88 24.38
N LYS A 249 8.17 3.56 24.54
CA LYS A 249 7.49 3.06 25.73
C LYS A 249 8.33 3.50 26.92
N SER A 250 7.77 4.29 27.84
CA SER A 250 8.44 4.60 29.09
C SER A 250 8.86 3.31 29.77
N LEU A 251 10.16 3.16 30.04
CA LEU A 251 10.69 2.17 30.97
C LEU A 251 10.04 2.34 32.34
#